data_AF-A0A1H1CRH9-F1
#
_entry.id   AF-A0A1H1CRH9-F1
#
_cell.length_a   1.000
_cell.length_b   1.000
_cell.length_c   1.000
_cell.angle_alpha   90.00
_cell.angle_beta   90.00
_cell.angle_gamma   90.00
#
_symmetry.space_group_name_H-M   'P 1'
#
loop_
_entity.id
_entity.type
_entity.pdbx_description
1 polymer ?
#
loop_
_entity_poly.entity_id
_entity_poly.type
_entity_poly.pdbx_seq_one_letter_code
_entity_poly.pdbx_strand_id
1 'polypeptide(L)'
;MTRPLTRINLALALAATLCFGNAHAANEELAQEVKESIQEQWDKDTSPGENTVKEVTLIKKGHNKYRGLLEVDGPDGHETLSVDVMVDEDNMIWEIVD
;
A
#
# COMPACT_ATOMS: atom_id res chain seq x y z
N MET A 1 -45.67 40.59 23.50
CA MET A 1 -44.84 39.36 23.56
C MET A 1 -45.55 38.34 22.68
N THR A 2 -45.03 37.80 21.57
CA THR A 2 -43.68 37.42 21.14
C THR A 2 -43.66 37.33 19.59
N ARG A 3 -42.56 37.73 18.93
CA ARG A 3 -42.32 37.48 17.49
C ARG A 3 -41.68 36.09 17.33
N PRO A 4 -42.07 35.25 16.35
CA PRO A 4 -41.28 34.09 15.99
C PRO A 4 -40.10 34.52 15.12
N LEU A 5 -38.88 34.34 15.64
CA LEU A 5 -37.64 34.49 14.89
C LEU A 5 -37.46 33.25 13.99
N THR A 6 -37.65 33.43 12.70
CA THR A 6 -36.96 32.63 11.69
C THR A 6 -35.47 32.96 11.78
N ARG A 7 -34.56 31.97 11.87
CA ARG A 7 -33.22 31.97 11.21
C ARG A 7 -32.32 30.79 11.63
N ILE A 8 -31.95 30.00 10.61
CA ILE A 8 -30.58 29.58 10.22
C ILE A 8 -29.75 28.75 11.24
N ASN A 9 -29.45 27.50 10.88
CA ASN A 9 -28.08 26.98 10.64
C ASN A 9 -28.13 25.46 10.41
N LEU A 10 -28.47 25.05 9.18
CA LEU A 10 -28.38 23.66 8.72
C LEU A 10 -27.18 23.55 7.77
N ALA A 11 -25.97 23.62 8.31
CA ALA A 11 -24.75 23.47 7.51
C ALA A 11 -23.60 22.97 8.38
N LEU A 12 -23.68 21.73 8.87
CA LEU A 12 -22.54 21.07 9.53
C LEU A 12 -22.64 19.54 9.41
N ALA A 13 -22.64 19.02 8.18
CA ALA A 13 -22.65 17.56 7.96
C ALA A 13 -21.91 17.09 6.70
N LEU A 14 -21.07 17.93 6.06
CA LEU A 14 -20.30 17.55 4.87
C LEU A 14 -18.79 17.79 5.11
N ALA A 15 -18.13 16.90 5.86
CA ALA A 15 -16.66 16.91 5.93
C ALA A 15 -16.01 15.54 6.21
N ALA A 16 -16.78 14.46 6.43
CA ALA A 16 -16.22 13.18 6.89
C ALA A 16 -15.87 12.18 5.76
N THR A 17 -16.22 12.45 4.49
CA THR A 17 -16.08 11.47 3.40
C THR A 17 -14.76 11.55 2.61
N LEU A 18 -13.92 12.57 2.82
CA LEU A 18 -12.68 12.74 2.05
C LEU A 18 -11.48 11.94 2.59
N CYS A 19 -11.56 11.38 3.80
CA CYS A 19 -10.41 10.73 4.43
C CYS A 19 -10.20 9.27 4.01
N PHE A 20 -11.21 8.60 3.44
CA PHE A 20 -11.11 7.17 3.11
C PHE A 20 -10.40 6.88 1.78
N GLY A 21 -10.34 7.85 0.84
CA GLY A 21 -9.67 7.65 -0.44
C GLY A 21 -8.14 7.69 -0.36
N ASN A 22 -7.58 8.52 0.51
CA ASN A 22 -6.12 8.76 0.54
C ASN A 22 -5.31 7.59 1.09
N ALA A 23 -5.88 6.83 2.04
CA ALA A 23 -5.18 5.68 2.64
C ALA A 23 -5.02 4.51 1.67
N HIS A 24 -5.96 4.35 0.73
CA HIS A 24 -5.89 3.28 -0.28
C HIS A 24 -4.83 3.61 -1.34
N ALA A 25 -4.84 4.84 -1.87
CA ALA A 25 -3.87 5.29 -2.85
C ALA A 25 -2.42 5.23 -2.32
N ALA A 26 -2.19 5.65 -1.07
CA ALA A 26 -0.86 5.59 -0.47
C ALA A 26 -0.34 4.14 -0.28
N ASN A 27 -1.23 3.17 -0.08
CA ASN A 27 -0.84 1.76 0.00
C ASN A 27 -0.52 1.18 -1.39
N GLU A 28 -1.25 1.59 -2.43
CA GLU A 28 -0.97 1.19 -3.82
C GLU A 28 0.37 1.74 -4.31
N GLU A 29 0.68 3.00 -4.01
CA GLU A 29 1.96 3.63 -4.34
C GLU A 29 3.12 2.89 -3.67
N LEU A 30 3.03 2.64 -2.35
CA LEU A 30 4.04 1.86 -1.63
C LEU A 30 4.17 0.43 -2.17
N ALA A 31 3.06 -0.21 -2.55
CA ALA A 31 3.10 -1.56 -3.13
C ALA A 31 3.84 -1.60 -4.46
N GLN A 32 3.66 -0.56 -5.30
CA GLN A 32 4.38 -0.41 -6.56
C GLN A 32 5.88 -0.18 -6.31
N GLU A 33 6.26 0.65 -5.34
CA GLU A 33 7.68 0.86 -4.97
C GLU A 33 8.35 -0.42 -4.48
N VAL A 34 7.68 -1.18 -3.61
CA VAL A 34 8.17 -2.47 -3.12
C VAL A 34 8.36 -3.45 -4.28
N LYS A 35 7.38 -3.53 -5.19
CA LYS A 35 7.45 -4.38 -6.38
C LYS A 35 8.67 -4.05 -7.24
N GLU A 36 8.89 -2.77 -7.55
CA GLU A 36 10.01 -2.31 -8.37
C GLU A 36 11.35 -2.61 -7.69
N SER A 37 11.44 -2.38 -6.38
CA SER A 37 12.65 -2.64 -5.61
C SER A 37 13.00 -4.14 -5.55
N ILE A 38 12.01 -5.01 -5.35
CA ILE A 38 12.21 -6.48 -5.37
C ILE A 38 12.67 -6.93 -6.76
N GLN A 39 11.99 -6.49 -7.82
CA GLN A 39 12.34 -6.86 -9.18
C GLN A 39 13.78 -6.41 -9.53
N GLU A 40 14.14 -5.17 -9.18
CA GLU A 40 15.49 -4.65 -9.42
C GLU A 40 16.56 -5.46 -8.67
N GLN A 41 16.29 -5.86 -7.43
CA GLN A 41 17.21 -6.68 -6.66
C GLN A 41 17.35 -8.09 -7.27
N TRP A 42 16.26 -8.72 -7.68
CA TRP A 42 16.30 -10.04 -8.31
C TRP A 42 16.96 -10.04 -9.68
N ASP A 43 16.75 -9.00 -10.49
CA ASP A 43 17.45 -8.85 -11.77
C ASP A 43 18.98 -8.66 -11.60
N LYS A 44 19.44 -8.25 -10.41
CA LYS A 44 20.87 -8.19 -10.05
C LYS A 44 21.40 -9.53 -9.53
N ASP A 45 20.61 -10.24 -8.73
CA ASP A 45 21.03 -11.46 -8.04
C ASP A 45 20.85 -12.74 -8.89
N THR A 46 19.95 -12.70 -9.87
CA THR A 46 19.57 -13.82 -10.75
C THR A 46 19.61 -13.40 -12.22
N SER A 47 19.32 -14.33 -13.15
CA SER A 47 19.19 -13.94 -14.56
C SER A 47 18.00 -12.98 -14.72
N PRO A 48 18.16 -11.82 -15.37
CA PRO A 48 17.05 -10.88 -15.55
C PRO A 48 15.82 -11.54 -16.20
N GLY A 49 14.66 -11.34 -15.59
CA GLY A 49 13.40 -11.92 -16.06
C GLY A 49 13.18 -13.41 -15.79
N GLU A 50 14.09 -14.07 -15.05
CA GLU A 50 13.87 -15.46 -14.57
C GLU A 50 12.75 -15.51 -13.54
N ASN A 51 12.70 -14.54 -12.64
CA ASN A 51 11.60 -14.34 -11.70
C ASN A 51 10.96 -12.96 -11.95
N THR A 52 9.67 -12.96 -12.26
CA THR A 52 8.90 -11.73 -12.54
C THR A 52 7.88 -11.48 -11.45
N VAL A 53 8.00 -10.36 -10.75
CA VAL A 53 6.99 -9.90 -9.81
C VAL A 53 5.75 -9.39 -10.56
N LYS A 54 4.60 -10.03 -10.34
CA LYS A 54 3.32 -9.63 -10.95
C LYS A 54 2.60 -8.59 -10.11
N GLU A 55 2.43 -8.87 -8.84
CA GLU A 55 1.63 -8.07 -7.94
C GLU A 55 2.23 -8.06 -6.54
N VAL A 56 2.08 -6.91 -5.88
CA VAL A 56 2.32 -6.76 -4.45
C VAL A 56 1.05 -6.20 -3.85
N THR A 57 0.51 -6.89 -2.85
CA THR A 57 -0.56 -6.35 -2.01
C THR A 57 -0.01 -6.08 -0.63
N LEU A 58 -0.25 -4.88 -0.06
CA LEU A 58 0.22 -4.52 1.28
C LEU A 58 -0.93 -4.31 2.27
N ILE A 59 -0.77 -4.87 3.45
CA ILE A 59 -1.66 -4.69 4.60
C ILE A 59 -0.88 -3.97 5.70
N LYS A 60 -1.31 -2.75 6.04
CA LYS A 60 -0.72 -1.98 7.12
C LYS A 60 -0.95 -2.67 8.46
N LYS A 61 0.14 -2.98 9.19
CA LYS A 61 0.09 -3.59 10.53
C LYS A 61 0.15 -2.56 11.64
N GLY A 62 0.85 -1.44 11.45
CA GLY A 62 0.91 -0.34 12.41
C GLY A 62 2.11 0.58 12.15
N HIS A 63 1.99 1.86 12.52
CA HIS A 63 2.95 2.94 12.23
C HIS A 63 3.46 2.88 10.79
N ASN A 64 4.58 2.19 10.60
CA ASN A 64 5.42 2.19 9.43
C ASN A 64 5.74 0.76 8.95
N LYS A 65 4.97 -0.23 9.44
CA LYS A 65 5.13 -1.66 9.15
C LYS A 65 3.95 -2.21 8.34
N TYR A 66 4.26 -3.03 7.36
CA TYR A 66 3.33 -3.64 6.44
C TYR A 66 3.67 -5.11 6.25
N ARG A 67 2.64 -5.94 6.11
CA ARG A 67 2.76 -7.32 5.64
C ARG A 67 2.19 -7.37 4.24
N GLY A 68 2.96 -7.91 3.30
CA GLY A 68 2.54 -8.06 1.93
C GLY A 68 2.44 -9.50 1.47
N LEU A 69 1.73 -9.65 0.36
CA LEU A 69 1.72 -10.85 -0.47
C LEU A 69 2.31 -10.45 -1.82
N LEU A 70 3.28 -11.23 -2.28
CA LEU A 70 4.01 -11.06 -3.52
C LEU A 70 3.63 -12.20 -4.46
N GLU A 71 3.06 -11.88 -5.61
CA GLU A 71 2.80 -12.86 -6.68
C GLU A 71 3.96 -12.87 -7.68
N VAL A 72 4.52 -14.05 -7.93
CA VAL A 72 5.72 -14.23 -8.74
C VAL A 72 5.46 -15.27 -9.82
N ASP A 73 5.90 -14.98 -11.04
CA ASP A 73 6.07 -16.00 -12.07
C ASP A 73 7.55 -16.34 -12.21
N GLY A 74 7.90 -17.61 -11.98
CA GLY A 74 9.23 -18.16 -12.16
C GLY A 74 9.24 -19.35 -13.14
N PRO A 75 10.41 -19.97 -13.36
CA PRO A 75 10.55 -21.14 -14.25
C PRO A 75 9.74 -22.35 -13.76
N ASP A 76 9.51 -22.45 -12.45
CA ASP A 76 8.77 -23.55 -11.81
C ASP A 76 7.25 -23.30 -11.74
N GLY A 77 6.80 -22.13 -12.20
CA GLY A 77 5.40 -21.74 -12.25
C GLY A 77 5.09 -20.47 -11.44
N HIS A 78 3.82 -20.32 -11.10
CA HIS A 78 3.33 -19.20 -10.31
C HIS A 78 3.39 -19.52 -8.83
N GLU A 79 3.93 -18.61 -8.04
CA GLU A 79 4.01 -18.73 -6.58
C GLU A 79 3.60 -17.44 -5.88
N THR A 80 3.19 -17.59 -4.62
CA THR A 80 2.86 -16.46 -3.73
C THR A 80 3.77 -16.51 -2.52
N LEU A 81 4.53 -15.43 -2.31
CA LEU A 81 5.46 -15.28 -1.20
C LEU A 81 4.96 -14.22 -0.22
N SER A 82 5.29 -14.37 1.06
CA SER A 82 5.05 -13.33 2.05
C SER A 82 6.22 -12.36 2.08
N VAL A 83 5.93 -11.06 2.18
CA VAL A 83 6.94 -10.01 2.36
C VAL A 83 6.63 -9.17 3.59
N ASP A 84 7.65 -8.86 4.39
CA ASP A 84 7.58 -7.81 5.41
C ASP A 84 8.20 -6.54 4.86
N VAL A 85 7.51 -5.41 5.04
CA VAL A 85 7.97 -4.09 4.58
C VAL A 85 7.96 -3.12 5.74
N MET A 86 9.07 -2.39 5.91
CA MET A 86 9.17 -1.26 6.81
C MET A 86 9.57 -0.01 6.03
N VAL A 87 8.87 1.09 6.27
CA VAL A 87 9.14 2.38 5.66
C VAL A 87 9.48 3.40 6.74
N ASP A 88 10.30 4.39 6.48
CA ASP A 88 10.38 5.62 7.28
C ASP A 88 10.32 6.83 6.34
N GLU A 89 10.74 8.01 6.79
CA GLU A 89 10.66 9.23 5.97
C GLU A 89 11.59 9.17 4.75
N ASP A 90 12.69 8.40 4.83
CA ASP A 90 13.76 8.40 3.83
C ASP A 90 14.06 7.01 3.26
N ASN A 91 13.62 5.94 3.92
CA ASN A 91 14.04 4.58 3.62
C ASN A 91 12.86 3.60 3.52
N MET A 92 13.01 2.65 2.60
CA MET A 92 12.17 1.46 2.51
C MET A 92 13.07 0.23 2.60
N ILE A 93 12.72 -0.70 3.50
CA ILE A 93 13.36 -2.01 3.59
C ILE A 93 12.29 -3.10 3.51
N TRP A 94 12.64 -4.22 2.90
CA TRP A 94 11.77 -5.37 2.77
C TRP A 94 12.54 -6.69 2.93
N GLU A 95 11.82 -7.73 3.33
CA GLU A 95 12.34 -9.08 3.50
C GLU A 95 11.29 -10.10 3.04
N ILE A 96 11.69 -11.08 2.25
CA ILE A 96 10.86 -12.26 1.93
C ILE A 96 10.94 -13.20 3.12
N VAL A 97 9.79 -13.56 3.70
CA VAL A 97 9.72 -14.27 4.99
C VAL A 97 9.22 -15.72 4.90
N ASP A 98 8.80 -16.17 3.72
CA ASP A 98 8.38 -17.55 3.41
C ASP A 98 9.16 -18.10 2.21
#